data_AF-A0A369USC8-F1
#
_entry.id   AF-A0A369USC8-F1
#
_cell.length_a   1.000
_cell.length_b   1.000
_cell.length_c   1.000
_cell.angle_alpha   90.00
_cell.angle_beta   90.00
_cell.angle_gamma   90.00
#
_symmetry.space_group_name_H-M   'P 1'
#
loop_
_entity.id
_entity.type
_entity.pdbx_description
1 polymer ?
#
loop_
_entity_poly.entity_id
_entity_poly.type
_entity_poly.pdbx_seq_one_letter_code
_entity_poly.pdbx_strand_id
1 'polypeptide(L)'
;MSRPIAGCLLAVLALAANAASPSGITPEVFAPGVISAGTNVFAPAFSPDGRDVYFTSATAQASTIMVSHRQGEAWSAPQVASFSGQWGDLEPAMAPDGSFLLFASSRPATAGGQPLDGVFNGKTWPGAGGNLWRVDRHGDGWGAPQHLPAIINGNTGVFSPSVAADGSLYFMQPDPVSGNFHIWHSTYAHGRYLAAQALSPGDADSEEVDPAIAPDQSFMVFSQRHPLKKDRNRLQIVFRQGDGWSAPLDLGDAVNGAGGNIESRLGIDGHTLYFSSSRSAPVSYPRSPAQADTFVASMQNWDNGTRHIWRISLLPWLEARQATHGATK
;
A
#
# COMPACT_ATOMS: atom_id res chain seq x y z
N MET A 1 -33.10 57.91 5.39
CA MET A 1 -32.67 57.32 4.10
C MET A 1 -31.73 56.18 4.43
N SER A 2 -32.25 54.95 4.39
CA SER A 2 -31.53 53.75 4.81
C SER A 2 -31.67 52.74 3.67
N ARG A 3 -30.57 52.36 3.02
CA ARG A 3 -30.55 51.25 2.06
C ARG A 3 -29.54 50.22 2.57
N PRO A 4 -29.94 48.95 2.79
CA PRO A 4 -28.99 47.89 3.04
C PRO A 4 -28.39 47.43 1.71
N ILE A 5 -27.08 47.21 1.70
CA ILE A 5 -26.36 46.57 0.60
C ILE A 5 -26.60 45.07 0.74
N ALA A 6 -27.36 44.50 -0.21
CA ALA A 6 -27.50 43.06 -0.34
C ALA A 6 -26.20 42.50 -0.94
N GLY A 7 -25.41 41.82 -0.12
CA GLY A 7 -24.28 41.02 -0.59
C GLY A 7 -24.81 39.72 -1.22
N CYS A 8 -24.69 39.59 -2.54
CA CYS A 8 -24.90 38.32 -3.23
C CYS A 8 -23.81 37.33 -2.80
N LEU A 9 -24.16 36.33 -1.99
CA LEU A 9 -23.38 35.09 -1.90
C LEU A 9 -23.51 34.35 -3.23
N LEU A 10 -22.44 34.36 -4.03
CA LEU A 10 -22.25 33.38 -5.08
C LEU A 10 -21.86 32.05 -4.41
N ALA A 11 -22.84 31.16 -4.28
CA ALA A 11 -22.57 29.76 -3.98
C ALA A 11 -21.92 29.12 -5.22
N VAL A 12 -20.61 28.88 -5.16
CA VAL A 12 -19.93 28.03 -6.15
C VAL A 12 -20.29 26.59 -5.81
N LEU A 13 -21.31 26.05 -6.47
CA LEU A 13 -21.56 24.62 -6.52
C LEU A 13 -20.42 23.99 -7.33
N ALA A 14 -19.42 23.44 -6.66
CA ALA A 14 -18.49 22.51 -7.26
C ALA A 14 -19.28 21.25 -7.63
N LEU A 15 -19.65 21.09 -8.91
CA LEU A 15 -20.08 19.80 -9.41
C LEU A 15 -18.87 18.86 -9.33
N ALA A 16 -18.89 17.96 -8.35
CA ALA A 16 -18.06 16.77 -8.40
C ALA A 16 -18.52 15.96 -9.62
N ALA A 17 -17.79 16.11 -10.74
CA ALA A 17 -17.95 15.19 -11.84
C ALA A 17 -17.46 13.83 -11.36
N ASN A 18 -18.39 12.92 -11.04
CA ASN A 18 -18.09 11.50 -10.94
C ASN A 18 -17.61 11.04 -12.32
N ALA A 19 -16.31 11.14 -12.57
CA ALA A 19 -15.69 10.50 -13.71
C ALA A 19 -15.97 9.00 -13.57
N ALA A 20 -16.75 8.45 -14.51
CA ALA A 20 -17.01 7.02 -14.55
C ALA A 20 -15.68 6.28 -14.60
N SER A 21 -15.49 5.29 -13.72
CA SER A 21 -14.27 4.49 -13.71
C SER A 21 -14.08 3.83 -15.08
N PRO A 22 -12.84 3.78 -15.61
CA PRO A 22 -12.55 3.16 -16.89
C PRO A 22 -13.06 1.72 -16.96
N SER A 23 -13.73 1.36 -18.05
CA SER A 23 -14.19 -0.01 -18.30
C SER A 23 -13.04 -0.89 -18.81
N GLY A 24 -13.13 -2.21 -18.58
CA GLY A 24 -12.15 -3.17 -19.11
C GLY A 24 -10.91 -3.42 -18.25
N ILE A 25 -10.88 -2.94 -17.00
CA ILE A 25 -9.83 -3.30 -16.04
C ILE A 25 -10.11 -4.67 -15.44
N THR A 26 -9.22 -5.63 -15.69
CA THR A 26 -9.29 -6.96 -15.07
C THR A 26 -8.07 -7.17 -14.19
N PRO A 27 -8.26 -7.27 -12.86
CA PRO A 27 -7.18 -7.61 -11.95
C PRO A 27 -6.59 -9.00 -12.20
N GLU A 28 -5.27 -9.08 -12.24
CA GLU A 28 -4.52 -10.32 -12.47
C GLU A 28 -3.77 -10.74 -11.21
N VAL A 29 -3.78 -12.03 -10.88
CA VAL A 29 -2.93 -12.54 -9.80
C VAL A 29 -1.45 -12.44 -10.19
N PHE A 30 -0.61 -11.97 -9.26
CA PHE A 30 0.82 -11.86 -9.47
C PHE A 30 1.53 -13.16 -9.12
N ALA A 31 2.32 -13.68 -10.08
CA ALA A 31 3.17 -14.87 -9.93
C ALA A 31 2.45 -16.05 -9.22
N PRO A 32 1.33 -16.53 -9.81
CA PRO A 32 0.49 -17.56 -9.21
C PRO A 32 1.28 -18.86 -9.00
N GLY A 33 1.16 -19.41 -7.80
CA GLY A 33 1.78 -20.66 -7.41
C GLY A 33 3.28 -20.61 -7.10
N VAL A 34 3.89 -19.43 -7.17
CA VAL A 34 5.29 -19.20 -6.76
C VAL A 34 5.35 -18.19 -5.63
N ILE A 35 4.86 -16.97 -5.87
CA ILE A 35 4.78 -15.91 -4.85
C ILE A 35 3.38 -15.92 -4.23
N SER A 36 2.34 -15.91 -5.07
CA SER A 36 0.97 -16.11 -4.62
C SER A 36 0.73 -17.60 -4.43
N ALA A 37 1.06 -18.12 -3.24
CA ALA A 37 0.95 -19.54 -2.91
C ALA A 37 0.76 -19.77 -1.40
N GLY A 38 -0.20 -20.63 -1.03
CA GLY A 38 -0.39 -21.31 0.27
C GLY A 38 -0.74 -20.46 1.49
N THR A 39 -0.27 -19.22 1.56
CA THR A 39 -0.43 -18.31 2.72
C THR A 39 -0.92 -16.94 2.27
N ASN A 40 -1.20 -16.05 3.23
CA ASN A 40 -1.49 -14.66 2.87
C ASN A 40 -0.19 -14.00 2.42
N VAL A 41 -0.18 -13.44 1.21
CA VAL A 41 0.94 -12.65 0.70
C VAL A 41 0.51 -11.25 0.29
N PHE A 42 1.36 -10.27 0.57
CA PHE A 42 1.05 -8.85 0.37
C PHE A 42 2.31 -7.98 0.35
N ALA A 43 2.11 -6.69 0.04
CA ALA A 43 3.13 -5.65 0.04
C ALA A 43 4.40 -6.01 -0.76
N PRO A 44 4.31 -6.26 -2.08
CA PRO A 44 5.51 -6.46 -2.90
C PRO A 44 6.32 -5.16 -3.04
N ALA A 45 7.63 -5.26 -2.88
CA ALA A 45 8.61 -4.22 -3.12
C ALA A 45 9.68 -4.74 -4.08
N PHE A 46 9.77 -4.12 -5.26
CA PHE A 46 10.68 -4.54 -6.32
C PHE A 46 12.00 -3.79 -6.24
N SER A 47 13.11 -4.47 -6.54
CA SER A 47 14.37 -3.77 -6.82
C SER A 47 14.23 -2.92 -8.10
N PRO A 48 14.93 -1.78 -8.23
CA PRO A 48 14.79 -0.90 -9.39
C PRO A 48 15.15 -1.56 -10.73
N ASP A 49 16.03 -2.57 -10.70
CA ASP A 49 16.39 -3.37 -11.88
C ASP A 49 15.38 -4.48 -12.22
N GLY A 50 14.32 -4.63 -11.41
CA GLY A 50 13.27 -5.62 -11.58
C GLY A 50 13.71 -7.07 -11.33
N ARG A 51 14.90 -7.29 -10.76
CA ARG A 51 15.45 -8.63 -10.53
C ARG A 51 14.98 -9.27 -9.24
N ASP A 52 14.66 -8.49 -8.22
CA ASP A 52 14.23 -8.99 -6.92
C ASP A 52 12.85 -8.45 -6.57
N VAL A 53 12.05 -9.28 -5.90
CA VAL A 53 10.83 -8.83 -5.22
C VAL A 53 10.87 -9.31 -3.78
N TYR A 54 10.71 -8.36 -2.87
CA TYR A 54 10.51 -8.60 -1.44
C TYR A 54 9.03 -8.49 -1.13
N PHE A 55 8.49 -9.37 -0.31
CA PHE A 55 7.06 -9.34 0.02
C PHE A 55 6.80 -9.96 1.37
N THR A 56 5.66 -9.65 1.98
CA THR A 56 5.26 -10.28 3.24
C THR A 56 4.55 -11.59 2.97
N SER A 57 4.92 -12.64 3.70
CA SER A 57 4.20 -13.91 3.81
C SER A 57 3.70 -14.06 5.24
N ALA A 58 2.41 -14.35 5.43
CA ALA A 58 1.82 -14.36 6.77
C ALA A 58 0.70 -15.38 6.97
N THR A 59 0.58 -15.80 8.23
CA THR A 59 -0.59 -16.46 8.79
C THR A 59 -1.24 -15.55 9.84
N ALA A 60 -2.26 -16.04 10.54
CA ALA A 60 -2.84 -15.30 11.66
C ALA A 60 -1.88 -15.10 12.85
N GLN A 61 -0.77 -15.86 12.92
CA GLN A 61 0.13 -15.86 14.08
C GLN A 61 1.49 -15.22 13.81
N ALA A 62 1.94 -15.20 12.55
CA ALA A 62 3.29 -14.78 12.21
C ALA A 62 3.35 -14.18 10.80
N SER A 63 4.27 -13.25 10.62
CA SER A 63 4.65 -12.67 9.33
C SER A 63 6.16 -12.77 9.14
N THR A 64 6.60 -12.85 7.89
CA THR A 64 8.01 -12.85 7.52
C THR A 64 8.16 -12.17 6.17
N ILE A 65 9.25 -11.45 5.98
CA ILE A 65 9.59 -10.87 4.68
C ILE A 65 10.38 -11.91 3.88
N MET A 66 9.84 -12.23 2.72
CA MET A 66 10.43 -13.16 1.75
C MET A 66 11.06 -12.38 0.61
N VAL A 67 12.00 -13.00 -0.09
CA VAL A 67 12.58 -12.54 -1.35
C VAL A 67 12.43 -13.61 -2.42
N SER A 68 12.12 -13.20 -3.64
CA SER A 68 12.17 -14.04 -4.84
C SER A 68 12.95 -13.32 -5.94
N HIS A 69 13.68 -14.09 -6.74
CA HIS A 69 14.57 -13.60 -7.78
C HIS A 69 14.02 -13.92 -9.16
N ARG A 70 14.06 -12.96 -10.08
CA ARG A 70 13.62 -13.12 -11.47
C ARG A 70 14.65 -13.93 -12.25
N GLN A 71 14.21 -15.03 -12.86
CA GLN A 71 14.99 -15.92 -13.71
C GLN A 71 14.33 -15.97 -15.10
N GLY A 72 14.79 -15.10 -16.01
CA GLY A 72 14.09 -14.88 -17.28
C GLY A 72 12.70 -14.29 -17.03
N GLU A 73 11.66 -14.99 -17.49
CA GLU A 73 10.26 -14.58 -17.26
C GLU A 73 9.65 -15.14 -15.96
N ALA A 74 10.36 -16.03 -15.26
CA ALA A 74 9.87 -16.69 -14.06
C ALA A 74 10.44 -16.08 -12.77
N TRP A 75 9.78 -16.35 -11.65
CA TRP A 75 10.27 -16.04 -10.31
C TRP A 75 10.80 -17.32 -9.64
N SER A 76 11.85 -17.20 -8.84
CA SER A 76 12.38 -18.31 -8.04
C SER A 76 11.45 -18.68 -6.90
N ALA A 77 11.60 -19.89 -6.34
CA ALA A 77 11.00 -20.21 -5.05
C ALA A 77 11.39 -19.14 -4.00
N PRO A 78 10.44 -18.59 -3.23
CA PRO A 78 10.75 -17.58 -2.23
C PRO A 78 11.65 -18.09 -1.11
N GLN A 79 12.55 -17.23 -0.63
CA GLN A 79 13.43 -17.48 0.51
C GLN A 79 13.22 -16.39 1.56
N VAL A 80 13.53 -16.66 2.83
CA VAL A 80 13.46 -15.62 3.87
C VAL A 80 14.51 -14.56 3.57
N ALA A 81 14.11 -13.29 3.55
CA ALA A 81 15.05 -12.19 3.36
C ALA A 81 16.08 -12.17 4.50
N SER A 82 17.35 -11.87 4.20
CA SER A 82 18.46 -11.99 5.16
C SER A 82 18.32 -11.14 6.43
N PHE A 83 17.47 -10.11 6.40
CA PHE A 83 17.17 -9.21 7.52
C PHE A 83 15.90 -9.57 8.30
N SER A 84 15.19 -10.63 7.91
CA SER A 84 13.88 -11.03 8.45
C SER A 84 13.89 -12.43 9.08
N GLY A 85 12.78 -12.80 9.71
CA GLY A 85 12.50 -14.15 10.23
C GLY A 85 12.71 -14.35 11.72
N GLN A 86 13.05 -13.29 12.47
CA GLN A 86 13.17 -13.34 13.94
C GLN A 86 11.99 -12.67 14.65
N TRP A 87 11.32 -11.72 14.00
CA TRP A 87 10.24 -10.91 14.55
C TRP A 87 9.05 -10.91 13.59
N GLY A 88 7.94 -10.31 13.99
CA GLY A 88 6.83 -10.03 13.09
C GLY A 88 7.24 -8.93 12.12
N ASP A 89 7.89 -9.30 11.03
CA ASP A 89 8.36 -8.39 9.99
C ASP A 89 7.33 -8.38 8.84
N LEU A 90 7.01 -7.19 8.34
CA LEU A 90 6.01 -7.01 7.30
C LEU A 90 6.25 -5.74 6.48
N GLU A 91 5.53 -5.66 5.38
CA GLU A 91 5.33 -4.45 4.56
C GLU A 91 6.65 -3.81 4.07
N PRO A 92 7.49 -4.55 3.33
CA PRO A 92 8.69 -3.97 2.76
C PRO A 92 8.36 -2.86 1.77
N ALA A 93 9.19 -1.83 1.70
CA ALA A 93 9.13 -0.74 0.74
C ALA A 93 10.54 -0.37 0.26
N MET A 94 10.77 -0.50 -1.05
CA MET A 94 12.05 -0.20 -1.67
C MET A 94 12.19 1.31 -1.90
N ALA A 95 13.36 1.88 -1.60
CA ALA A 95 13.69 3.21 -2.07
C ALA A 95 13.72 3.23 -3.62
N PRO A 96 13.25 4.29 -4.31
CA PRO A 96 13.23 4.30 -5.77
C PRO A 96 14.59 4.08 -6.44
N ASP A 97 15.69 4.44 -5.78
CA ASP A 97 17.06 4.22 -6.25
C ASP A 97 17.65 2.85 -5.82
N GLY A 98 16.91 2.07 -5.02
CA GLY A 98 17.30 0.76 -4.51
C GLY A 98 18.36 0.78 -3.41
N SER A 99 18.74 1.97 -2.92
CA SER A 99 19.82 2.14 -1.94
C SER A 99 19.45 1.61 -0.55
N PHE A 100 18.17 1.57 -0.21
CA PHE A 100 17.66 1.00 1.03
C PHE A 100 16.27 0.39 0.86
N LEU A 101 15.87 -0.40 1.86
CA LEU A 101 14.51 -0.89 2.03
C LEU A 101 14.02 -0.52 3.43
N LEU A 102 12.77 -0.08 3.53
CA LEU A 102 12.06 0.08 4.79
C LEU A 102 11.11 -1.09 5.02
N PHE A 103 10.84 -1.42 6.28
CA PHE A 103 9.84 -2.41 6.64
C PHE A 103 9.30 -2.13 8.05
N ALA A 104 8.09 -2.60 8.33
CA ALA A 104 7.54 -2.57 9.67
C ALA A 104 7.95 -3.85 10.43
N SER A 105 8.23 -3.73 11.72
CA SER A 105 8.63 -4.86 12.56
C SER A 105 8.16 -4.70 14.00
N SER A 106 7.79 -5.82 14.63
CA SER A 106 7.55 -5.91 16.08
C SER A 106 8.83 -6.00 16.91
N ARG A 107 10.00 -5.93 16.27
CA ARG A 107 11.31 -5.96 16.95
C ARG A 107 11.42 -4.87 18.03
N PRO A 108 11.98 -5.19 19.22
CA PRO A 108 12.21 -4.19 20.26
C PRO A 108 13.13 -3.07 19.78
N ALA A 109 12.86 -1.84 20.22
CA ALA A 109 13.72 -0.68 19.96
C ALA A 109 15.10 -0.81 20.63
N THR A 110 15.22 -1.60 21.70
CA THR A 110 16.48 -1.88 22.41
C THR A 110 16.82 -3.37 22.35
N ALA A 111 18.11 -3.67 22.18
CA ALA A 111 18.58 -5.05 22.10
C ALA A 111 18.22 -5.84 23.36
N GLY A 112 17.67 -7.06 23.20
CA GLY A 112 17.22 -7.92 24.29
C GLY A 112 15.85 -7.55 24.89
N GLY A 113 15.16 -6.55 24.33
CA GLY A 113 13.80 -6.19 24.73
C GLY A 113 12.74 -7.22 24.32
N GLN A 114 11.50 -6.99 24.77
CA GLN A 114 10.33 -7.75 24.36
C GLN A 114 9.79 -7.24 23.01
N PRO A 115 9.09 -8.08 22.23
CA PRO A 115 8.35 -7.61 21.07
C PRO A 115 7.49 -6.40 21.40
N LEU A 116 7.39 -5.45 20.47
CA LEU A 116 6.55 -4.28 20.63
C LEU A 116 5.07 -4.69 20.69
N ASP A 117 4.34 -4.15 21.66
CA ASP A 117 2.88 -4.23 21.68
C ASP A 117 2.30 -3.13 20.79
N GLY A 118 1.31 -3.45 19.97
CA GLY A 118 0.63 -2.49 19.12
C GLY A 118 -0.42 -1.72 19.89
N VAL A 119 -0.48 -0.40 19.73
CA VAL A 119 -1.51 0.45 20.36
C VAL A 119 -2.25 1.22 19.28
N PHE A 120 -3.43 0.73 18.91
CA PHE A 120 -4.26 1.28 17.84
C PHE A 120 -5.72 0.83 17.96
N ASN A 121 -6.64 1.59 17.36
CA ASN A 121 -8.08 1.39 17.42
C ASN A 121 -8.63 1.24 18.86
N GLY A 122 -8.06 2.02 19.80
CA GLY A 122 -8.43 2.01 21.21
C GLY A 122 -8.07 0.72 21.97
N LYS A 123 -7.18 -0.11 21.42
CA LYS A 123 -6.78 -1.41 21.99
C LYS A 123 -5.27 -1.59 22.00
N THR A 124 -4.81 -2.47 22.89
CA THR A 124 -3.43 -2.96 22.93
C THR A 124 -3.38 -4.38 22.37
N TRP A 125 -2.41 -4.65 21.51
CA TRP A 125 -2.21 -5.90 20.79
C TRP A 125 -0.84 -6.48 21.14
N PRO A 126 -0.76 -7.43 22.08
CA PRO A 126 0.52 -7.95 22.57
C PRO A 126 1.39 -8.53 21.45
N GLY A 127 2.65 -8.09 21.36
CA GLY A 127 3.63 -8.52 20.36
C GLY A 127 3.30 -8.20 18.89
N ALA A 128 2.24 -7.43 18.64
CA ALA A 128 1.77 -7.04 17.31
C ALA A 128 1.94 -5.53 17.05
N GLY A 129 2.93 -4.92 17.68
CA GLY A 129 3.36 -3.56 17.38
C GLY A 129 4.20 -3.49 16.11
N GLY A 130 4.30 -2.29 15.57
CA GLY A 130 5.08 -1.99 14.39
C GLY A 130 5.83 -0.69 14.57
N ASN A 131 7.12 -0.74 14.29
CA ASN A 131 7.95 0.42 14.03
C ASN A 131 8.63 0.24 12.69
N LEU A 132 8.98 1.34 12.04
CA LEU A 132 9.71 1.32 10.79
C LEU A 132 11.21 1.12 11.05
N TRP A 133 11.77 0.17 10.32
CA TRP A 133 13.19 -0.17 10.28
C TRP A 133 13.71 0.01 8.86
N ARG A 134 15.00 0.32 8.75
CA ARG A 134 15.72 0.48 7.48
C ARG A 134 16.83 -0.54 7.37
N VAL A 135 17.02 -1.11 6.18
CA VAL A 135 18.24 -1.83 5.79
C VAL A 135 18.88 -1.14 4.60
N ASP A 136 20.18 -0.89 4.68
CA ASP A 136 20.95 -0.31 3.59
C ASP A 136 21.51 -1.39 2.68
N ARG A 137 21.49 -1.14 1.37
CA ARG A 137 22.06 -2.07 0.39
C ARG A 137 23.59 -1.98 0.42
N HIS A 138 24.24 -3.11 0.66
CA HIS A 138 25.70 -3.25 0.67
C HIS A 138 26.10 -4.31 -0.38
N GLY A 139 26.53 -3.86 -1.56
CA GLY A 139 26.79 -4.75 -2.69
C GLY A 139 25.51 -5.50 -3.09
N ASP A 140 25.59 -6.82 -3.18
CA ASP A 140 24.45 -7.69 -3.51
C ASP A 140 23.58 -8.06 -2.29
N GLY A 141 23.89 -7.53 -1.10
CA GLY A 141 23.23 -7.86 0.15
C GLY A 141 22.68 -6.66 0.90
N TRP A 142 22.13 -6.94 2.09
CA TRP A 142 21.60 -5.94 3.01
C TRP A 142 22.46 -5.84 4.27
N GLY A 143 22.62 -4.62 4.78
CA GLY A 143 23.21 -4.35 6.07
C GLY A 143 22.32 -4.77 7.25
N ALA A 144 22.79 -4.46 8.46
CA ALA A 144 22.00 -4.70 9.67
C ALA A 144 20.79 -3.74 9.72
N PRO A 145 19.61 -4.19 10.18
CA PRO A 145 18.46 -3.31 10.29
C PRO A 145 18.66 -2.23 11.35
N GLN A 146 18.26 -1.01 11.01
CA GLN A 146 18.35 0.19 11.84
C GLN A 146 16.96 0.69 12.17
N HIS A 147 16.68 0.93 13.45
CA HIS A 147 15.41 1.50 13.90
C HIS A 147 15.34 2.96 13.45
N LEU A 148 14.24 3.36 12.79
CA LEU A 148 14.08 4.77 12.43
C LEU A 148 13.86 5.64 13.67
N PRO A 149 14.27 6.93 13.64
CA PRO A 149 14.17 7.80 14.82
C PRO A 149 12.73 8.00 15.30
N ALA A 150 12.56 8.38 16.57
CA ALA A 150 11.26 8.63 17.19
C ALA A 150 10.40 9.69 16.47
N ILE A 151 11.01 10.57 15.65
CA ILE A 151 10.26 11.53 14.82
C ILE A 151 9.41 10.85 13.73
N ILE A 152 9.79 9.61 13.36
CA ILE A 152 9.02 8.72 12.48
C ILE A 152 8.26 7.70 13.33
N ASN A 153 8.95 7.06 14.27
CA ASN A 153 8.38 6.05 15.18
C ASN A 153 7.73 6.70 16.40
N GLY A 154 6.70 7.53 16.17
CA GLY A 154 6.03 8.32 17.22
C GLY A 154 5.20 7.48 18.21
N ASN A 155 4.79 6.28 17.81
CA ASN A 155 4.14 5.28 18.67
C ASN A 155 4.53 3.86 18.22
N THR A 156 3.89 2.81 18.76
CA THR A 156 4.16 1.40 18.41
C THR A 156 3.21 0.83 17.36
N GLY A 157 2.54 1.69 16.60
CA GLY A 157 1.62 1.33 15.52
C GLY A 157 2.00 2.01 14.20
N VAL A 158 3.28 2.03 13.83
CA VAL A 158 3.75 2.67 12.59
C VAL A 158 4.05 1.59 11.55
N PHE A 159 3.29 1.64 10.45
CA PHE A 159 3.22 0.56 9.46
C PHE A 159 3.16 1.08 8.03
N SER A 160 3.23 0.15 7.08
CA SER A 160 3.00 0.29 5.64
C SER A 160 3.72 1.49 5.01
N PRO A 161 5.07 1.51 5.07
CA PRO A 161 5.85 2.62 4.55
C PRO A 161 5.81 2.69 3.02
N SER A 162 6.09 3.88 2.50
CA SER A 162 6.21 4.23 1.09
C SER A 162 7.27 5.32 0.95
N VAL A 163 8.10 5.25 -0.09
CA VAL A 163 9.29 6.11 -0.23
C VAL A 163 9.21 6.89 -1.52
N ALA A 164 9.25 8.22 -1.43
CA ALA A 164 9.37 9.11 -2.58
C ALA A 164 10.85 9.25 -3.04
N ALA A 165 11.07 9.76 -4.25
CA ALA A 165 12.41 9.86 -4.85
C ALA A 165 13.33 10.87 -4.12
N ASP A 166 12.77 11.84 -3.41
CA ASP A 166 13.51 12.76 -2.53
C ASP A 166 13.85 12.15 -1.16
N GLY A 167 13.45 10.89 -0.93
CA GLY A 167 13.60 10.18 0.34
C GLY A 167 12.49 10.44 1.34
N SER A 168 11.51 11.30 1.03
CA SER A 168 10.36 11.56 1.90
C SER A 168 9.52 10.30 2.10
N LEU A 169 8.97 10.14 3.30
CA LEU A 169 8.21 8.94 3.68
C LEU A 169 6.73 9.22 3.79
N TYR A 170 5.94 8.25 3.33
CA TYR A 170 4.52 8.14 3.59
C TYR A 170 4.29 6.82 4.32
N PHE A 171 3.52 6.83 5.39
CA PHE A 171 3.27 5.64 6.21
C PHE A 171 1.93 5.77 6.93
N MET A 172 1.43 4.69 7.50
CA MET A 172 0.22 4.76 8.33
C MET A 172 0.59 4.76 9.82
N GLN A 173 -0.14 5.56 10.59
CA GLN A 173 -0.01 5.62 12.04
C GLN A 173 -1.36 6.00 12.67
N PRO A 174 -1.69 5.48 13.87
CA PRO A 174 -2.85 5.89 14.63
C PRO A 174 -2.83 7.38 14.93
N ASP A 175 -3.97 8.02 14.70
CA ASP A 175 -4.27 9.34 15.22
C ASP A 175 -4.21 9.33 16.76
N PRO A 176 -3.51 10.27 17.40
CA PRO A 176 -3.39 10.33 18.85
C PRO A 176 -4.73 10.52 19.59
N VAL A 177 -5.76 11.04 18.93
CA VAL A 177 -7.05 11.35 19.56
C VAL A 177 -8.05 10.20 19.40
N SER A 178 -8.31 9.77 18.17
CA SER A 178 -9.28 8.73 17.84
C SER A 178 -8.70 7.31 17.92
N GLY A 179 -7.38 7.16 17.76
CA GLY A 179 -6.70 5.87 17.65
C GLY A 179 -6.87 5.16 16.30
N ASN A 180 -7.61 5.75 15.36
CA ASN A 180 -7.79 5.24 14.00
C ASN A 180 -6.55 5.48 13.15
N PHE A 181 -6.28 4.62 12.16
CA PHE A 181 -5.16 4.84 11.26
C PHE A 181 -5.46 5.95 10.24
N HIS A 182 -4.46 6.82 10.03
CA HIS A 182 -4.39 7.71 8.88
C HIS A 182 -3.01 7.62 8.24
N ILE A 183 -2.90 8.19 7.04
CA ILE A 183 -1.62 8.37 6.36
C ILE A 183 -0.89 9.55 7.00
N TRP A 184 0.42 9.42 7.15
CA TRP A 184 1.33 10.46 7.62
C TRP A 184 2.43 10.65 6.59
N HIS A 185 2.90 11.89 6.46
CA HIS A 185 4.00 12.25 5.59
C HIS A 185 5.11 12.93 6.37
N SER A 186 6.34 12.48 6.17
CA SER A 186 7.55 13.12 6.71
C SER A 186 8.49 13.45 5.56
N THR A 187 8.76 14.75 5.40
CA THR A 187 9.72 15.23 4.41
C THR A 187 11.14 14.84 4.82
N TYR A 188 11.93 14.35 3.86
CA TYR A 188 13.36 14.17 4.03
C TYR A 188 14.11 15.40 3.49
N ALA A 189 14.81 16.11 4.38
CA ALA A 189 15.54 17.32 4.02
C ALA A 189 16.84 17.42 4.81
N HIS A 190 17.91 17.83 4.13
CA HIS A 190 19.23 18.04 4.74
C HIS A 190 19.74 16.82 5.53
N GLY A 191 19.54 15.61 4.99
CA GLY A 191 20.03 14.37 5.58
C GLY A 191 19.18 13.81 6.73
N ARG A 192 17.99 14.37 7.01
CA ARG A 192 17.12 13.93 8.11
C ARG A 192 15.64 14.02 7.76
N TYR A 193 14.83 13.22 8.45
CA TYR A 193 13.38 13.32 8.44
C TYR A 193 12.92 14.51 9.29
N LEU A 194 11.91 15.23 8.81
CA LEU A 194 11.21 16.27 9.57
C LEU A 194 10.02 15.69 10.33
N ALA A 195 9.37 16.50 11.17
CA ALA A 195 8.20 16.07 11.92
C ALA A 195 7.09 15.61 10.95
N ALA A 196 6.58 14.40 11.17
CA ALA A 196 5.52 13.85 10.36
C ALA A 196 4.22 14.64 10.54
N GLN A 197 3.48 14.81 9.46
CA GLN A 197 2.18 15.48 9.43
C GLN A 197 1.13 14.50 8.91
N ALA A 198 -0.02 14.45 9.58
CA ALA A 198 -1.14 13.64 9.14
C ALA A 198 -1.65 14.16 7.78
N LEU A 199 -1.97 13.23 6.89
CA LEU A 199 -2.66 13.42 5.64
C LEU A 199 -4.01 12.72 5.73
N SER A 200 -5.08 13.43 5.39
CA SER A 200 -6.44 12.87 5.31
C SER A 200 -6.97 13.05 3.89
N PRO A 201 -6.42 12.29 2.92
CA PRO A 201 -6.81 12.41 1.52
C PRO A 201 -8.13 11.69 1.20
N GLY A 202 -8.68 10.90 2.13
CA GLY A 202 -9.89 10.12 1.93
C GLY A 202 -11.17 10.90 2.21
N ASP A 203 -12.28 10.15 2.22
CA ASP A 203 -13.59 10.65 2.57
C ASP A 203 -13.67 11.02 4.06
N ALA A 204 -14.65 11.88 4.40
CA ALA A 204 -14.97 12.17 5.79
C ALA A 204 -15.32 10.87 6.56
N ASP A 205 -14.86 10.80 7.81
CA ASP A 205 -15.02 9.65 8.72
C ASP A 205 -14.42 8.33 8.20
N SER A 206 -13.49 8.41 7.25
CA SER A 206 -12.76 7.25 6.74
C SER A 206 -11.43 7.04 7.48
N GLU A 207 -10.92 5.81 7.39
CA GLU A 207 -9.53 5.47 7.69
C GLU A 207 -8.81 5.22 6.37
N GLU A 208 -7.68 5.89 6.19
CA GLU A 208 -6.75 5.68 5.08
C GLU A 208 -5.53 4.91 5.54
N VAL A 209 -5.27 3.80 4.88
CA VAL A 209 -4.16 2.88 5.17
C VAL A 209 -3.42 2.52 3.89
N ASP A 210 -2.23 1.94 4.05
CA ASP A 210 -1.43 1.37 2.98
C ASP A 210 -1.09 2.33 1.82
N PRO A 211 -0.43 3.48 2.09
CA PRO A 211 -0.10 4.45 1.06
C PRO A 211 0.95 3.91 0.06
N ALA A 212 0.66 4.08 -1.23
CA ALA A 212 1.57 3.90 -2.35
C ALA A 212 1.80 5.24 -3.04
N ILE A 213 2.86 5.95 -2.64
CA ILE A 213 3.23 7.24 -3.22
C ILE A 213 4.00 7.04 -4.52
N ALA A 214 3.66 7.78 -5.58
CA ALA A 214 4.48 7.85 -6.77
C ALA A 214 5.87 8.44 -6.43
N PRO A 215 6.98 7.97 -7.01
CA PRO A 215 8.31 8.50 -6.68
C PRO A 215 8.43 10.02 -6.85
N ASP A 216 7.74 10.60 -7.83
CA ASP A 216 7.68 12.04 -8.08
C ASP A 216 6.61 12.79 -7.26
N GLN A 217 5.91 12.07 -6.38
CA GLN A 217 4.80 12.55 -5.54
C GLN A 217 3.63 13.15 -6.34
N SER A 218 3.48 12.81 -7.62
CA SER A 218 2.41 13.33 -8.49
C SER A 218 1.04 12.73 -8.18
N PHE A 219 1.00 11.51 -7.64
CA PHE A 219 -0.21 10.85 -7.17
C PHE A 219 0.09 9.88 -6.04
N MET A 220 -0.95 9.46 -5.33
CA MET A 220 -0.89 8.42 -4.30
C MET A 220 -2.11 7.51 -4.44
N VAL A 221 -1.88 6.20 -4.30
CA VAL A 221 -2.94 5.21 -4.14
C VAL A 221 -2.97 4.77 -2.67
N PHE A 222 -4.14 4.52 -2.12
CA PHE A 222 -4.27 4.03 -0.75
C PHE A 222 -5.55 3.21 -0.59
N SER A 223 -5.63 2.46 0.51
CA SER A 223 -6.81 1.71 0.89
C SER A 223 -7.65 2.52 1.87
N GLN A 224 -8.92 2.69 1.54
CA GLN A 224 -9.87 3.42 2.38
C GLN A 224 -10.90 2.46 2.96
N ARG A 225 -11.25 2.64 4.24
CA ARG A 225 -12.41 2.00 4.88
C ARG A 225 -13.19 3.03 5.68
N HIS A 226 -14.46 2.73 5.95
CA HIS A 226 -15.27 3.53 6.86
C HIS A 226 -15.55 2.70 8.12
N PRO A 227 -14.86 2.92 9.26
CA PRO A 227 -14.91 2.00 10.40
C PRO A 227 -16.32 1.78 10.98
N LEU A 228 -17.17 2.80 10.89
CA LEU A 228 -18.57 2.74 11.35
C LEU A 228 -19.50 2.03 10.37
N LYS A 229 -19.06 1.85 9.12
CA LYS A 229 -19.79 1.13 8.09
C LYS A 229 -19.14 -0.25 7.93
N LYS A 230 -19.92 -1.32 7.73
CA LYS A 230 -19.37 -2.68 7.59
C LYS A 230 -18.80 -2.93 6.18
N ASP A 231 -18.12 -1.93 5.67
CA ASP A 231 -17.71 -1.84 4.27
C ASP A 231 -16.35 -2.54 4.12
N ARG A 232 -16.12 -3.09 2.94
CA ARG A 232 -14.80 -3.59 2.55
C ARG A 232 -13.84 -2.43 2.29
N ASN A 233 -12.55 -2.65 2.47
CA ASN A 233 -11.53 -1.68 2.05
C ASN A 233 -11.58 -1.51 0.52
N ARG A 234 -11.61 -0.27 0.06
CA ARG A 234 -11.63 0.12 -1.36
C ARG A 234 -10.39 0.96 -1.67
N LEU A 235 -9.75 0.66 -2.80
CA LEU A 235 -8.61 1.42 -3.29
C LEU A 235 -9.07 2.75 -3.87
N GLN A 236 -8.40 3.83 -3.44
CA GLN A 236 -8.60 5.20 -3.90
C GLN A 236 -7.31 5.72 -4.54
N ILE A 237 -7.44 6.65 -5.49
CA ILE A 237 -6.31 7.42 -6.02
C ILE A 237 -6.54 8.92 -5.80
N VAL A 238 -5.50 9.62 -5.36
CA VAL A 238 -5.46 11.08 -5.29
C VAL A 238 -4.30 11.63 -6.11
N PHE A 239 -4.49 12.81 -6.67
CA PHE A 239 -3.50 13.51 -7.48
C PHE A 239 -3.02 14.76 -6.78
N ARG A 240 -1.73 15.07 -6.90
CA ARG A 240 -1.16 16.30 -6.34
C ARG A 240 -1.85 17.53 -6.92
N GLN A 241 -2.18 18.50 -6.07
CA GLN A 241 -2.77 19.80 -6.42
C GLN A 241 -2.15 20.91 -5.56
N GLY A 242 -1.14 21.60 -6.11
CA GLY A 242 -0.35 22.55 -5.32
C GLY A 242 0.33 21.87 -4.14
N ASP A 243 0.12 22.37 -2.93
CA ASP A 243 0.63 21.76 -1.70
C ASP A 243 -0.28 20.67 -1.12
N GLY A 244 -1.45 20.43 -1.74
CA GLY A 244 -2.45 19.46 -1.29
C GLY A 244 -2.69 18.33 -2.29
N TRP A 245 -3.77 17.59 -2.03
CA TRP A 245 -4.25 16.47 -2.83
C TRP A 245 -5.62 16.78 -3.41
N SER A 246 -5.96 16.18 -4.55
CA SER A 246 -7.32 16.18 -5.07
C SER A 246 -8.28 15.46 -4.11
N ALA A 247 -9.59 15.62 -4.34
CA ALA A 247 -10.55 14.66 -3.80
C ALA A 247 -10.18 13.22 -4.23
N PRO A 248 -10.45 12.22 -3.39
CA PRO A 248 -10.18 10.82 -3.70
C PRO A 248 -11.07 10.33 -4.83
N LEU A 249 -10.51 9.49 -5.69
CA LEU A 249 -11.22 8.84 -6.78
C LEU A 249 -11.20 7.31 -6.57
N ASP A 250 -12.39 6.72 -6.50
CA ASP A 250 -12.53 5.26 -6.38
C ASP A 250 -12.10 4.56 -7.66
N LEU A 251 -11.31 3.49 -7.54
CA LEU A 251 -10.86 2.69 -8.70
C LEU A 251 -11.98 1.83 -9.33
N GLY A 252 -13.24 2.00 -8.92
CA GLY A 252 -14.41 1.39 -9.53
C GLY A 252 -14.59 -0.09 -9.19
N ASP A 253 -15.78 -0.62 -9.43
CA ASP A 253 -16.13 -1.99 -8.98
C ASP A 253 -15.39 -3.12 -9.71
N ALA A 254 -14.84 -2.85 -10.91
CA ALA A 254 -13.97 -3.80 -11.58
C ALA A 254 -12.71 -4.10 -10.74
N VAL A 255 -12.19 -3.08 -10.05
CA VAL A 255 -11.09 -3.23 -9.09
C VAL A 255 -11.64 -3.52 -7.70
N ASN A 256 -12.59 -2.75 -7.19
CA ASN A 256 -13.00 -2.76 -5.79
C ASN A 256 -14.15 -3.70 -5.42
N GLY A 257 -14.84 -4.29 -6.40
CA GLY A 257 -16.06 -5.07 -6.17
C GLY A 257 -15.85 -6.42 -5.46
N ALA A 258 -14.65 -7.00 -5.55
CA ALA A 258 -14.31 -8.31 -5.01
C ALA A 258 -13.26 -8.23 -3.89
N GLY A 259 -13.48 -9.01 -2.82
CA GLY A 259 -12.61 -9.01 -1.63
C GLY A 259 -12.59 -7.67 -0.90
N GLY A 260 -11.76 -7.55 0.15
CA GLY A 260 -11.32 -6.27 0.68
C GLY A 260 -9.89 -5.99 0.20
N ASN A 261 -9.64 -4.82 -0.38
CA ASN A 261 -8.39 -4.51 -1.07
C ASN A 261 -7.50 -3.62 -0.22
N ILE A 262 -6.32 -4.13 0.08
CA ILE A 262 -5.34 -3.55 1.01
C ILE A 262 -3.94 -3.58 0.42
N GLU A 263 -2.97 -3.00 1.11
CA GLU A 263 -1.55 -3.18 0.83
C GLU A 263 -1.16 -2.72 -0.57
N SER A 264 -1.60 -1.51 -0.91
CA SER A 264 -1.32 -0.91 -2.21
C SER A 264 0.19 -0.65 -2.37
N ARG A 265 0.76 -1.00 -3.53
CA ARG A 265 2.18 -0.80 -3.88
C ARG A 265 2.31 -0.47 -5.37
N LEU A 266 3.23 0.43 -5.73
CA LEU A 266 3.52 0.70 -7.14
C LEU A 266 4.63 -0.22 -7.66
N GLY A 267 4.47 -0.64 -8.91
CA GLY A 267 5.53 -1.27 -9.69
C GLY A 267 6.60 -0.26 -10.11
N ILE A 268 7.73 -0.79 -10.56
CA ILE A 268 8.88 0.01 -11.05
C ILE A 268 8.54 0.89 -12.25
N ASP A 269 7.49 0.55 -13.00
CA ASP A 269 7.00 1.29 -14.16
C ASP A 269 6.17 2.53 -13.78
N GLY A 270 5.88 2.72 -12.48
CA GLY A 270 5.12 3.84 -11.96
C GLY A 270 3.63 3.82 -12.31
N HIS A 271 3.13 2.79 -13.00
CA HIS A 271 1.73 2.71 -13.41
C HIS A 271 1.10 1.34 -13.17
N THR A 272 1.86 0.29 -12.84
CA THR A 272 1.30 -0.97 -12.35
C THR A 272 1.02 -0.82 -10.87
N LEU A 273 -0.24 -0.99 -10.47
CA LEU A 273 -0.62 -1.08 -9.07
C LEU A 273 -0.66 -2.54 -8.65
N TYR A 274 0.03 -2.87 -7.57
CA TYR A 274 -0.12 -4.12 -6.84
C TYR A 274 -0.96 -3.89 -5.58
N PHE A 275 -1.76 -4.88 -5.19
CA PHE A 275 -2.57 -4.85 -3.97
C PHE A 275 -2.89 -6.27 -3.50
N SER A 276 -3.21 -6.42 -2.22
CA SER A 276 -3.60 -7.71 -1.66
C SER A 276 -5.12 -7.86 -1.54
N SER A 277 -5.64 -9.01 -1.96
CA SER A 277 -7.08 -9.30 -1.97
C SER A 277 -7.35 -10.78 -1.82
N SER A 278 -8.43 -11.12 -1.11
CA SER A 278 -8.98 -12.48 -1.00
C SER A 278 -9.99 -12.80 -2.11
N ARG A 279 -9.96 -12.05 -3.21
CA ARG A 279 -10.81 -12.32 -4.38
C ARG A 279 -10.41 -13.65 -5.02
N SER A 280 -11.33 -14.23 -5.78
CA SER A 280 -11.09 -15.41 -6.59
C SER A 280 -11.07 -15.10 -8.07
N ALA A 281 -10.41 -15.97 -8.85
CA ALA A 281 -10.48 -15.86 -10.30
C ALA A 281 -11.90 -16.17 -10.79
N PRO A 282 -12.41 -15.45 -11.80
CA PRO A 282 -13.70 -15.75 -12.38
C PRO A 282 -13.69 -17.14 -13.05
N VAL A 283 -14.78 -17.89 -12.86
CA VAL A 283 -14.99 -19.21 -13.49
C VAL A 283 -16.14 -19.10 -14.47
N SER A 284 -15.90 -19.46 -15.73
CA SER A 284 -16.95 -19.54 -16.76
C SER A 284 -17.41 -20.97 -16.98
N TYR A 285 -18.68 -21.17 -17.31
CA TYR A 285 -19.27 -22.47 -17.63
C TYR A 285 -19.87 -22.47 -19.06
N PRO A 286 -19.89 -23.62 -19.76
CA PRO A 286 -19.35 -24.92 -19.34
C PRO A 286 -17.82 -24.96 -19.36
N ARG A 287 -17.23 -25.87 -18.58
CA ARG A 287 -15.78 -26.13 -18.57
C ARG A 287 -15.46 -27.51 -19.12
N SER A 288 -14.34 -27.62 -19.82
CA SER A 288 -13.72 -28.90 -20.19
C SER A 288 -13.07 -29.56 -18.96
N PRO A 289 -12.82 -30.89 -19.00
CA PRO A 289 -12.06 -31.58 -17.95
C PRO A 289 -10.68 -30.94 -17.66
N ALA A 290 -9.93 -30.52 -18.69
CA ALA A 290 -8.65 -29.85 -18.50
C ALA A 290 -8.77 -28.50 -17.76
N GLN A 291 -9.85 -27.75 -18.02
CA GLN A 291 -10.17 -26.52 -17.27
C GLN A 291 -10.62 -26.82 -15.83
N ALA A 292 -11.19 -28.00 -15.57
CA ALA A 292 -11.50 -28.44 -14.22
C ALA A 292 -10.22 -28.78 -13.44
N ASP A 293 -9.28 -29.51 -14.05
CA ASP A 293 -7.99 -29.85 -13.44
C ASP A 293 -7.17 -28.61 -13.10
N THR A 294 -7.11 -27.64 -14.03
CA THR A 294 -6.42 -26.36 -13.82
C THR A 294 -7.02 -25.58 -12.64
N PHE A 295 -8.35 -25.58 -12.51
CA PHE A 295 -9.04 -24.93 -11.41
C PHE A 295 -8.83 -25.64 -10.07
N VAL A 296 -8.80 -26.98 -10.05
CA VAL A 296 -8.48 -27.72 -8.83
C VAL A 296 -7.05 -27.41 -8.37
N ALA A 297 -6.10 -27.37 -9.32
CA ALA A 297 -4.72 -26.98 -9.01
C ALA A 297 -4.63 -25.54 -8.48
N SER A 298 -5.39 -24.58 -9.03
CA SER A 298 -5.40 -23.21 -8.51
C SER A 298 -5.97 -23.14 -7.10
N MET A 299 -7.07 -23.84 -6.80
CA MET A 299 -7.64 -23.90 -5.45
C MET A 299 -6.71 -24.56 -4.43
N GLN A 300 -5.88 -25.52 -4.83
CA GLN A 300 -4.93 -26.12 -3.90
C GLN A 300 -3.74 -25.20 -3.61
N ASN A 301 -3.48 -24.23 -4.50
CA ASN A 301 -2.29 -23.41 -4.44
C ASN A 301 -2.56 -21.99 -3.93
N TRP A 302 -3.50 -21.26 -4.53
CA TRP A 302 -3.73 -19.83 -4.22
C TRP A 302 -5.18 -19.37 -4.33
N ASP A 303 -6.02 -19.96 -5.20
CA ASP A 303 -7.41 -19.53 -5.35
C ASP A 303 -8.34 -20.19 -4.30
N ASN A 304 -8.02 -19.98 -3.02
CA ASN A 304 -8.58 -20.74 -1.89
C ASN A 304 -9.14 -19.86 -0.76
N GLY A 305 -9.30 -18.55 -1.01
CA GLY A 305 -9.79 -17.57 -0.06
C GLY A 305 -8.72 -16.92 0.81
N THR A 306 -7.45 -17.35 0.76
CA THR A 306 -6.35 -16.56 1.33
C THR A 306 -6.07 -15.32 0.49
N ARG A 307 -5.44 -14.32 1.09
CA ARG A 307 -5.08 -13.08 0.40
C ARG A 307 -3.85 -13.29 -0.47
N HIS A 308 -3.94 -12.88 -1.73
CA HIS A 308 -2.82 -12.91 -2.67
C HIS A 308 -2.58 -11.54 -3.28
N ILE A 309 -1.42 -11.40 -3.91
CA ILE A 309 -1.05 -10.16 -4.60
C ILE A 309 -1.71 -10.18 -5.97
N TRP A 310 -2.44 -9.12 -6.28
CA TRP A 310 -3.06 -8.84 -7.55
C TRP A 310 -2.45 -7.58 -8.15
N ARG A 311 -2.56 -7.42 -9.46
CA ARG A 311 -2.11 -6.23 -10.17
C ARG A 311 -3.14 -5.71 -11.18
N ILE A 312 -3.08 -4.40 -11.41
CA ILE A 312 -3.79 -3.69 -12.50
C ILE A 312 -2.87 -2.63 -13.10
N SER A 313 -3.23 -2.13 -14.28
CA SER A 313 -2.67 -0.89 -14.81
C SER A 313 -3.47 0.32 -14.34
N LEU A 314 -2.79 1.35 -13.86
CA LEU A 314 -3.34 2.67 -13.51
C LEU A 314 -3.43 3.63 -14.69
N LEU A 315 -2.90 3.27 -15.86
CA LEU A 315 -2.87 4.15 -17.04
C LEU A 315 -4.21 4.82 -17.34
N PRO A 316 -5.37 4.13 -17.26
CA PRO A 316 -6.65 4.77 -17.55
C PRO A 316 -7.00 5.96 -16.62
N TRP A 317 -6.51 5.97 -15.37
CA TRP A 317 -6.68 7.11 -14.45
C TRP A 317 -5.61 8.19 -14.68
N LEU A 318 -4.36 7.78 -14.88
CA LEU A 318 -3.23 8.69 -15.07
C LEU A 318 -3.38 9.49 -16.38
N GLU A 319 -3.78 8.86 -17.47
CA GLU A 319 -3.99 9.49 -18.78
C GLU A 319 -5.21 10.42 -18.77
N ALA A 320 -6.32 10.00 -18.13
CA ALA A 320 -7.51 10.85 -17.98
C ALA A 320 -7.19 12.15 -17.19
N ARG A 321 -6.33 12.04 -16.17
CA ARG A 321 -5.84 13.21 -15.43
C ARG A 321 -5.00 14.14 -16.31
N GLN A 322 -4.10 13.59 -17.14
CA GLN A 322 -3.29 14.40 -18.04
C GLN A 322 -4.14 15.14 -19.09
N ALA A 323 -5.15 14.47 -19.67
CA ALA A 323 -6.03 15.07 -20.66
C ALA A 323 -6.84 16.26 -20.12
N THR A 324 -7.30 16.18 -18.87
CA THR A 324 -8.06 17.26 -18.22
C THR A 324 -7.19 18.47 -17.85
N HIS A 325 -5.92 18.26 -17.49
CA HIS A 325 -4.95 19.34 -17.20
C HIS A 325 -4.30 19.95 -18.45
N GLY A 326 -4.18 19.17 -19.54
CA GLY A 326 -3.68 19.67 -20.82
C GLY A 326 -4.66 20.59 -21.55
N ALA A 327 -5.97 20.41 -21.34
CA ALA A 327 -7.02 21.21 -21.99
C ALA A 327 -7.27 22.58 -21.31
N THR A 328 -6.59 22.88 -20.20
CA THR A 328 -6.72 24.14 -19.44
C THR A 328 -5.50 25.07 -19.57
N LYS A 329 -4.57 24.76 -20.48
CA LYS A 329 -3.50 25.67 -20.93
C LYS A 329 -3.78 26.17 -22.34
#